data_AF-A0A9E2E6T2-F1
#
_entry.id   AF-A0A9E2E6T2-F1
#
_cell.length_a   1.000
_cell.length_b   1.000
_cell.length_c   1.000
_cell.angle_alpha   90.00
_cell.angle_beta   90.00
_cell.angle_gamma   90.00
#
_symmetry.space_group_name_H-M   'P 1'
#
loop_
_entity.id
_entity.type
_entity.pdbx_description
1 polymer ?
#
loop_
_entity_poly.entity_id
_entity_poly.type
_entity_poly.pdbx_seq_one_letter_code
_entity_poly.pdbx_strand_id
1 'polypeptide(L)'
;MAFMRSPEQPHEYQVADRVEVYCDHDDKDNERMRGWLKGVVAQVDNKLVAVQFRVNVYLTEGWMVPDRILWFPNTSKDIRPIKRAVKRANDDNL
;
A
#
# COMPACT_ATOMS: atom_id res chain seq x y z
N MET A 1 -25.82 10.97 -20.62
CA MET A 1 -24.68 11.89 -20.39
C MET A 1 -23.56 11.07 -19.79
N ALA A 2 -22.48 10.85 -20.54
CA ALA A 2 -21.32 10.10 -20.09
C ALA A 2 -20.40 11.04 -19.31
N PHE A 3 -20.30 10.85 -18.00
CA PHE A 3 -19.31 11.54 -17.18
C PHE A 3 -17.96 10.84 -17.39
N MET A 4 -17.13 11.40 -18.27
CA MET A 4 -15.72 11.03 -18.36
C MET A 4 -15.06 11.53 -17.08
N ARG A 5 -14.94 10.66 -16.08
CA ARG A 5 -14.09 10.94 -14.91
C ARG A 5 -12.69 11.22 -15.43
N SER A 6 -12.14 12.38 -15.11
CA SER A 6 -10.72 12.68 -15.36
C SER A 6 -9.90 11.48 -14.89
N PRO A 7 -8.93 10.99 -15.68
CA PRO A 7 -8.08 9.89 -15.23
C PRO A 7 -7.46 10.31 -13.90
N GLU A 8 -7.73 9.55 -12.84
CA GLU A 8 -7.06 9.76 -11.56
C GLU A 8 -5.57 9.74 -11.85
N GLN A 9 -4.88 10.85 -11.52
CA GLN A 9 -3.44 10.92 -11.73
C GLN A 9 -2.80 9.76 -10.95
N PRO A 10 -1.89 8.99 -11.58
CA PRO A 10 -1.19 7.94 -10.88
C PRO A 10 -0.51 8.55 -9.64
N HIS A 11 -0.79 7.97 -8.49
CA HIS A 11 -0.20 8.44 -7.24
C HIS A 11 1.30 8.16 -7.27
N GLU A 12 2.11 9.21 -7.17
CA GLU A 12 3.56 9.09 -7.04
C GLU A 12 3.90 8.70 -5.59
N TYR A 13 4.18 7.42 -5.38
CA TYR A 13 4.65 6.91 -4.10
C TYR A 13 6.04 7.47 -3.78
N GLN A 14 6.27 7.77 -2.49
CA GLN A 14 7.56 8.20 -1.96
C GLN A 14 8.02 7.27 -0.86
N VAL A 15 9.35 7.22 -0.63
CA VAL A 15 9.92 6.47 0.49
C VAL A 15 9.32 6.99 1.81
N ALA A 16 9.02 6.07 2.73
CA ALA A 16 8.33 6.29 4.00
C ALA A 16 6.82 6.56 3.91
N ASP A 17 6.21 6.53 2.71
CA ASP A 17 4.76 6.57 2.60
C ASP A 17 4.10 5.34 3.21
N ARG A 18 2.91 5.55 3.79
CA ARG A 18 2.08 4.47 4.33
C ARG A 18 1.07 4.04 3.28
N VAL A 19 1.08 2.75 2.99
CA VAL A 19 0.23 2.14 1.96
C VAL A 19 -0.52 0.94 2.52
N GLU A 20 -1.58 0.55 1.85
CA GLU A 20 -2.24 -0.74 2.02
C GLU A 20 -2.05 -1.55 0.77
N VAL A 21 -1.71 -2.83 0.94
CA VAL A 21 -1.42 -3.77 -0.13
C VAL A 21 -2.32 -4.98 0.00
N TYR A 22 -2.90 -5.45 -1.10
CA TYR A 22 -3.67 -6.68 -1.15
C TYR A 22 -2.75 -7.87 -1.42
N CYS A 23 -2.37 -8.60 -0.36
CA CYS A 23 -1.43 -9.71 -0.45
C CYS A 23 -1.74 -10.84 0.55
N ASP A 24 -1.08 -11.98 0.36
CA ASP A 24 -1.10 -13.08 1.31
C ASP A 24 -0.19 -12.75 2.49
N HIS A 25 -0.71 -12.89 3.71
CA HIS A 25 -0.01 -12.55 4.95
C HIS A 25 -0.56 -13.31 6.15
N ASP A 26 0.20 -13.32 7.24
CA ASP A 26 -0.27 -13.85 8.51
C ASP A 26 -1.25 -12.88 9.17
N ASP A 27 -2.36 -13.42 9.68
CA ASP A 27 -3.27 -12.69 10.55
C ASP A 27 -2.74 -12.63 12.00
N LYS A 28 -3.60 -12.25 12.95
CA LYS A 28 -3.20 -12.13 14.36
C LYS A 28 -2.94 -13.46 15.04
N ASP A 29 -3.51 -14.54 14.52
CA ASP A 29 -3.41 -15.90 15.04
C ASP A 29 -2.32 -16.70 14.30
N ASN A 30 -1.53 -16.03 13.44
CA ASN A 30 -0.52 -16.60 12.54
C ASN A 30 -1.11 -17.57 11.50
N GLU A 31 -2.37 -17.36 11.12
CA GLU A 31 -2.99 -18.07 10.02
C GLU A 31 -2.78 -17.28 8.72
N ARG A 32 -2.38 -17.99 7.67
CA ARG A 32 -2.20 -17.39 6.34
C ARG A 32 -3.56 -17.00 5.78
N MET A 33 -3.73 -15.71 5.49
CA MET A 33 -4.91 -15.15 4.83
C MET A 33 -4.53 -14.25 3.66
N ARG A 34 -5.50 -13.94 2.81
CA ARG A 34 -5.36 -12.95 1.72
C ARG A 34 -6.21 -11.74 2.03
N GLY A 35 -5.61 -10.55 2.03
CA GLY A 35 -6.32 -9.33 2.39
C GLY A 35 -5.49 -8.07 2.27
N TRP A 36 -6.08 -6.95 2.68
CA TRP A 36 -5.39 -5.66 2.75
C TRP A 36 -4.50 -5.59 3.99
N LEU A 37 -3.20 -5.45 3.77
CA LEU A 37 -2.19 -5.32 4.80
C LEU A 37 -1.52 -3.96 4.72
N LYS A 38 -1.33 -3.32 5.88
CA LYS A 38 -0.59 -2.05 5.97
C LYS A 38 0.90 -2.27 5.84
N GLY A 39 1.53 -1.47 5.00
CA GLY A 39 2.98 -1.45 4.81
C GLY A 39 3.53 -0.04 4.70
N VAL A 40 4.86 0.04 4.62
CA VAL A 40 5.59 1.29 4.42
C VAL A 40 6.43 1.15 3.15
N VAL A 41 6.40 2.16 2.30
CA VAL A 41 7.25 2.20 1.11
C VAL A 41 8.71 2.30 1.56
N ALA A 42 9.48 1.25 1.29
CA ALA A 42 10.90 1.18 1.61
C ALA A 42 11.77 1.72 0.48
N GLN A 43 11.35 1.47 -0.76
CA GLN A 43 12.06 1.91 -1.96
C GLN A 43 11.07 2.20 -3.08
N VAL A 44 11.42 3.20 -3.88
CA VAL A 44 10.72 3.53 -5.12
C VAL A 44 11.73 3.49 -6.25
N ASP A 45 11.38 2.78 -7.32
CA ASP A 45 12.04 2.82 -8.62
C ASP A 45 11.03 3.33 -9.66
N ASN A 46 11.48 3.62 -10.89
CA ASN A 46 10.68 4.27 -11.94
C ASN A 46 9.31 3.61 -12.21
N LYS A 47 9.20 2.29 -12.02
CA LYS A 47 7.96 1.54 -12.28
C LYS A 47 7.48 0.71 -11.09
N LEU A 48 8.33 0.51 -10.09
CA LEU A 48 8.12 -0.45 -9.01
C LEU A 48 8.25 0.22 -7.66
N VAL A 49 7.44 -0.24 -6.72
CA VAL A 49 7.40 0.23 -5.34
C VAL A 49 7.62 -0.97 -4.43
N ALA A 50 8.67 -0.91 -3.63
CA ALA A 50 8.95 -1.91 -2.61
C ALA A 50 8.24 -1.52 -1.31
N VAL A 51 7.40 -2.41 -0.80
CA VAL A 51 6.64 -2.20 0.43
C VAL A 51 7.15 -3.16 1.49
N GLN A 52 7.62 -2.61 2.61
CA GLN A 52 8.03 -3.35 3.81
C GLN A 52 6.83 -3.60 4.73
N PHE A 53 6.71 -4.85 5.18
CA PHE A 53 5.69 -5.29 6.12
C PHE A 53 6.29 -5.68 7.49
N ARG A 54 5.44 -5.64 8.52
CA ARG A 54 5.78 -6.05 9.88
C ARG A 54 5.45 -7.50 10.20
N VAL A 55 4.55 -8.11 9.43
CA VAL A 55 4.13 -9.52 9.55
C VAL A 55 4.72 -10.33 8.39
N ASN A 56 4.69 -11.66 8.50
CA ASN A 56 5.10 -12.49 7.38
C ASN A 56 4.13 -12.29 6.20
N VAL A 57 4.70 -12.26 5.01
CA VAL A 57 3.99 -12.13 3.75
C VAL A 57 4.46 -13.22 2.80
N TYR A 58 3.61 -13.57 1.85
CA TYR A 58 3.82 -14.71 0.98
C TYR A 58 3.69 -14.32 -0.49
N LEU A 59 4.49 -14.98 -1.34
CA LEU A 59 4.31 -14.94 -2.79
C LEU A 59 3.05 -15.73 -3.19
N THR A 60 2.57 -15.52 -4.41
CA THR A 60 1.43 -16.26 -4.98
C THR A 60 1.65 -17.77 -4.97
N GLU A 61 2.91 -18.20 -5.14
CA GLU A 61 3.33 -19.60 -5.12
C GLU A 61 3.39 -20.19 -3.68
N GLY A 62 3.06 -19.40 -2.66
CA GLY A 62 2.99 -19.83 -1.27
C GLY A 62 4.28 -19.75 -0.46
N TRP A 63 5.37 -19.29 -1.07
CA TRP A 63 6.64 -19.07 -0.36
C TRP A 63 6.57 -17.84 0.54
N MET A 64 6.98 -18.00 1.79
CA MET A 64 7.17 -16.88 2.72
C MET A 64 8.36 -16.02 2.28
N VAL A 65 8.19 -14.71 2.31
CA VAL A 65 9.26 -13.75 1.97
C VAL A 65 10.06 -13.40 3.24
N PRO A 66 11.34 -13.77 3.35
CA PRO A 66 12.12 -13.59 4.58
C PRO A 66 12.29 -12.11 4.96
N ASP A 67 12.48 -11.25 3.97
CA ASP A 67 12.68 -9.80 4.18
C ASP A 67 11.36 -9.07 4.42
N ARG A 68 10.23 -9.75 4.23
CA ARG A 68 8.87 -9.18 4.33
C ARG A 68 8.71 -7.94 3.43
N ILE A 69 9.33 -7.97 2.25
CA ILE A 69 9.23 -6.92 1.24
C ILE A 69 8.55 -7.49 0.00
N LEU A 70 7.50 -6.84 -0.48
CA LEU A 70 6.89 -7.14 -1.78
C LEU A 70 7.03 -5.94 -2.72
N TRP A 71 7.27 -6.24 -3.98
CA TRP A 71 7.40 -5.25 -5.05
C TRP A 71 6.12 -5.21 -5.87
N PHE A 72 5.57 -4.00 -6.07
CA PHE A 72 4.39 -3.78 -6.88
C PHE A 72 4.64 -2.76 -7.97
N PRO A 73 4.07 -2.94 -9.18
CA PRO A 73 3.95 -1.85 -10.13
C PRO A 73 3.23 -0.66 -9.48
N ASN A 74 3.69 0.57 -9.72
CA ASN A 74 3.04 1.78 -9.21
C ASN A 74 1.59 1.94 -9.72
N THR A 75 1.24 1.29 -10.82
CA THR A 75 -0.11 1.23 -11.40
C THR A 75 -0.96 0.05 -10.92
N SER A 76 -0.42 -0.80 -10.03
CA SER A 76 -1.16 -1.97 -9.54
C SER A 76 -2.38 -1.55 -8.72
N LYS A 77 -3.49 -2.27 -8.91
CA LYS A 77 -4.71 -2.10 -8.10
C LYS A 77 -4.56 -2.72 -6.70
N ASP A 78 -3.53 -3.54 -6.51
CA ASP A 78 -3.23 -4.22 -5.26
C ASP A 78 -2.42 -3.36 -4.30
N ILE A 79 -2.10 -2.11 -4.64
CA ILE A 79 -1.47 -1.12 -3.75
C ILE A 79 -2.28 0.16 -3.76
N ARG A 80 -2.53 0.73 -2.57
CA ARG A 80 -3.23 2.01 -2.43
C ARG A 80 -2.58 2.89 -1.35
N PRO A 81 -2.52 4.21 -1.54
CA PRO A 81 -2.09 5.11 -0.48
C PRO A 81 -3.12 5.15 0.65
N ILE A 82 -2.64 5.17 1.90
CA ILE A 82 -3.50 5.47 3.04
C ILE A 82 -3.76 6.97 3.01
N LYS A 83 -4.98 7.38 2.61
CA LYS A 83 -5.39 8.79 2.69
C LYS A 83 -5.21 9.26 4.14
N ARG A 84 -4.22 10.12 4.38
CA ARG A 84 -4.15 10.85 5.64
C ARG A 84 -5.42 11.68 5.72
N ALA A 85 -6.28 11.42 6.69
CA ALA A 85 -7.35 12.34 7.02
C ALA A 85 -6.68 13.68 7.32
N VAL A 86 -6.84 14.66 6.43
CA VAL A 86 -6.44 16.03 6.71
C VAL A 86 -7.30 16.45 7.90
N LYS A 87 -6.70 16.51 9.09
CA LYS A 87 -7.30 17.25 10.20
C LYS A 87 -7.45 18.67 9.65
N ARG A 88 -8.67 19.10 9.34
CA ARG A 88 -8.97 20.53 9.17
C ARG A 88 -8.45 21.19 10.45
N ALA A 89 -7.36 21.93 10.34
CA ALA A 89 -7.00 22.88 11.39
C ALA A 89 -8.15 23.89 11.39
N ASN A 90 -8.94 23.88 12.47
CA ASN A 90 -9.93 24.92 12.70
C ASN A 90 -9.12 26.18 13.02
N ASP A 91 -9.06 27.08 12.05
CA ASP A 91 -8.59 28.45 12.20
C ASP A 91 -9.73 29.23 12.87
N ASP A 92 -9.90 29.03 14.18
CA ASP A 92 -10.80 29.85 14.99
C ASP A 92 -9.96 30.93 15.66
N ASN A 93 -9.70 31.99 14.91
CA ASN A 93 -9.30 33.29 15.43
C ASN A 93 -10.57 34.10 15.77
N LEU A 94 -10.89 34.22 17.07
CA LEU A 94 -11.53 35.41 17.65
C LEU A 94 -11.24 35.51 19.15
#